data_AF-A0A2H0KZP2-F1
#
_entry.id   AF-A0A2H0KZP2-F1
#
_cell.length_a   1.000
_cell.length_b   1.000
_cell.length_c   1.000
_cell.angle_alpha   90.00
_cell.angle_beta   90.00
_cell.angle_gamma   90.00
#
_symmetry.space_group_name_H-M   'P 1'
#
loop_
_entity.id
_entity.type
_entity.pdbx_description
1 polymer ?
#
loop_
_entity_poly.entity_id
_entity_poly.type
_entity_poly.pdbx_seq_one_letter_code
_entity_poly.pdbx_strand_id
1 'polypeptide(L)'
;MADSNKKDDTTIDLRNAGTKGGATTQDDPASKFEIPDAVKNKYPELIPLILKTESMKDEERQYWFHILPIMTDEQVGKLREILDNEQQELARIDREYEDEINKINDKHMTEWKAFEAKEKREKLLAEESHAEAAEASEEEEILKKLGDA
;
A
#
# COMPACT_ATOMS: atom_id res chain seq x y z
N MET A 1 -12.67 -46.58 -16.16
CA MET A 1 -13.13 -45.40 -15.41
C MET A 1 -11.91 -44.54 -15.13
N ALA A 2 -11.96 -43.27 -15.54
CA ALA A 2 -11.08 -42.15 -15.21
C ALA A 2 -9.55 -42.33 -15.32
N ASP A 3 -8.95 -41.68 -16.33
CA ASP A 3 -7.59 -41.16 -16.20
C ASP A 3 -7.60 -39.70 -16.68
N SER A 4 -7.61 -38.79 -15.70
CA SER A 4 -7.48 -37.35 -15.88
C SER A 4 -6.09 -36.96 -15.40
N ASN A 5 -5.21 -36.57 -16.32
CA ASN A 5 -3.99 -35.85 -15.95
C ASN A 5 -3.64 -34.86 -17.06
N LYS A 6 -4.18 -33.65 -16.97
CA LYS A 6 -3.77 -32.51 -17.78
C LYS A 6 -3.05 -31.54 -16.86
N LYS A 7 -1.73 -31.52 -16.97
CA LYS A 7 -0.83 -30.61 -16.25
C LYS A 7 -0.94 -29.21 -16.83
N ASP A 8 -0.96 -28.25 -15.93
CA ASP A 8 -0.82 -26.83 -16.16
C ASP A 8 0.56 -26.50 -16.76
N ASP A 9 0.56 -25.68 -17.82
CA ASP A 9 1.68 -24.80 -18.15
C ASP A 9 1.13 -23.63 -18.97
N THR A 10 0.89 -22.50 -18.30
CA THR A 10 0.61 -21.23 -18.96
C THR A 10 1.67 -20.24 -18.53
N THR A 11 2.84 -20.38 -19.16
CA THR A 11 3.86 -19.33 -19.22
C THR A 11 3.28 -18.16 -20.03
N ILE A 12 2.98 -17.03 -19.38
CA ILE A 12 2.57 -15.80 -20.05
C ILE A 12 3.83 -15.02 -20.45
N ASP A 13 4.14 -15.07 -21.75
CA ASP A 13 5.24 -14.36 -22.38
C ASP A 13 4.84 -12.87 -22.60
N LEU A 14 5.30 -11.96 -21.73
CA LEU A 14 5.09 -10.51 -21.90
C LEU A 14 6.25 -9.89 -22.67
N ARG A 15 6.27 -10.02 -24.00
CA ARG A 15 7.10 -9.16 -24.86
C ARG A 15 6.39 -8.76 -26.15
N ASN A 16 6.13 -7.45 -26.21
CA ASN A 16 6.22 -6.60 -27.40
C ASN A 16 5.05 -6.64 -28.41
N ALA A 17 4.11 -5.72 -28.21
CA ALA A 17 3.37 -5.09 -29.31
C ALA A 17 3.54 -3.57 -29.18
N GLY A 18 4.48 -3.04 -29.96
CA GLY A 18 4.73 -1.61 -30.06
C GLY A 18 3.65 -0.88 -30.87
N THR A 19 3.51 0.39 -30.51
CA THR A 19 3.11 1.53 -31.35
C THR A 19 1.68 1.59 -31.87
N LYS A 20 0.86 2.42 -31.21
CA LYS A 20 0.25 3.59 -31.88
C LYS A 20 0.31 4.80 -30.95
N GLY A 21 0.84 5.90 -31.49
CA GLY A 21 0.95 7.17 -30.81
C GLY A 21 -0.41 7.72 -30.40
N GLY A 22 -0.49 8.11 -29.13
CA GLY A 22 -1.31 9.21 -28.66
C GLY A 22 -0.35 10.10 -27.90
N ALA A 23 -0.24 11.36 -28.30
CA ALA A 23 0.52 12.36 -27.57
C ALA A 23 0.11 12.30 -26.09
N THR A 24 1.08 12.08 -25.21
CA THR A 24 0.94 12.50 -23.81
C THR A 24 0.88 14.01 -23.83
N THR A 25 -0.32 14.56 -24.05
CA THR A 25 -0.64 15.88 -23.54
C THR A 25 -0.47 15.73 -22.03
N GLN A 26 0.63 16.25 -21.50
CA GLN A 26 0.64 16.66 -20.10
C GLN A 26 -0.47 17.71 -20.03
N ASP A 27 -1.67 17.28 -19.66
CA ASP A 27 -2.74 18.17 -19.24
C ASP A 27 -2.24 18.83 -17.96
N ASP A 28 -1.49 19.91 -18.11
CA ASP A 28 -1.18 20.79 -16.99
C ASP A 28 -2.54 21.17 -16.39
N PRO A 29 -2.83 20.84 -15.12
CA PRO A 29 -4.14 21.15 -14.53
C PRO A 29 -4.42 22.66 -14.58
N ALA A 30 -3.37 23.48 -14.63
CA ALA A 30 -3.45 24.92 -14.83
C ALA A 30 -3.95 25.35 -16.23
N SER A 31 -3.85 24.49 -17.25
CA SER A 31 -4.35 24.77 -18.61
C SER A 31 -5.88 24.64 -18.70
N LYS A 32 -6.53 24.05 -17.69
CA LYS A 32 -7.99 23.96 -17.59
C LYS A 32 -8.62 25.24 -17.01
N PHE A 33 -7.83 26.07 -16.33
CA PHE A 33 -8.32 27.23 -15.59
C PHE A 33 -7.79 28.54 -16.19
N GLU A 34 -8.69 29.51 -16.37
CA GLU A 34 -8.30 30.85 -16.78
C GLU A 34 -7.90 31.65 -15.55
N ILE A 35 -6.60 31.66 -15.24
CA ILE A 35 -6.07 32.37 -14.07
C ILE A 35 -5.69 33.81 -14.49
N PRO A 36 -6.31 34.86 -13.89
CA PRO A 36 -5.96 36.24 -14.20
C PRO A 36 -4.50 36.55 -13.84
N ASP A 37 -3.82 37.36 -14.65
CA ASP A 37 -2.42 37.72 -14.41
C ASP A 37 -2.23 38.48 -13.09
N ALA A 38 -3.26 39.22 -12.64
CA ALA A 38 -3.27 39.85 -11.33
C ALA A 38 -3.07 38.82 -10.19
N VAL A 39 -3.67 37.63 -10.31
CA VAL A 39 -3.53 36.56 -9.31
C VAL A 39 -2.14 35.92 -9.42
N LYS A 40 -1.67 35.63 -10.64
CA LYS A 40 -0.32 35.06 -10.87
C LYS A 40 0.78 35.94 -10.29
N ASN A 41 0.63 37.25 -10.41
CA ASN A 41 1.63 38.20 -9.95
C ASN A 41 1.52 38.48 -8.44
N LYS A 42 0.30 38.53 -7.89
CA LYS A 42 0.07 38.95 -6.50
C LYS A 42 0.06 37.78 -5.50
N TYR A 43 -0.40 36.61 -5.92
CA TYR A 43 -0.58 35.43 -5.06
C TYR A 43 -0.13 34.11 -5.75
N PRO A 44 1.12 34.01 -6.22
CA PRO A 44 1.61 32.81 -6.90
C PRO A 44 1.56 31.54 -6.03
N GLU A 45 1.71 31.68 -4.71
CA GLU A 45 1.68 30.57 -3.75
C GLU A 45 0.28 29.98 -3.53
N LEU A 46 -0.77 30.76 -3.80
CA LEU A 46 -2.15 30.34 -3.57
C LEU A 46 -2.70 29.50 -4.73
N ILE A 47 -2.17 29.70 -5.94
CA ILE A 47 -2.56 28.95 -7.14
C ILE A 47 -2.42 27.43 -6.91
N PRO A 48 -1.26 26.88 -6.49
CA PRO A 48 -1.15 25.45 -6.26
C PRO A 48 -2.03 24.96 -5.11
N LEU A 49 -2.27 25.77 -4.08
CA LEU A 49 -3.17 25.41 -2.98
C LEU A 49 -4.62 25.26 -3.47
N ILE A 50 -5.11 26.22 -4.27
CA ILE A 50 -6.45 26.18 -4.86
C ILE A 50 -6.57 25.06 -5.90
N LEU A 51 -5.50 24.69 -6.60
CA LEU A 51 -5.53 23.57 -7.55
C LEU A 51 -5.44 22.19 -6.87
N LYS A 52 -4.87 22.12 -5.66
CA LYS A 52 -4.67 20.86 -4.93
C LYS A 52 -5.75 20.55 -3.90
N THR A 53 -6.42 21.56 -3.33
CA THR A 53 -7.48 21.34 -2.31
C THR A 53 -8.54 20.38 -2.83
N GLU A 54 -8.93 19.41 -2.00
CA GLU A 54 -10.00 18.47 -2.37
C GLU A 54 -11.39 19.03 -2.06
N SER A 55 -11.45 20.09 -1.24
CA SER A 55 -12.70 20.76 -0.87
C SER A 55 -13.33 21.58 -2.00
N MET A 56 -12.70 21.72 -3.17
CA MET A 56 -13.21 22.52 -4.28
C MET A 56 -13.35 21.73 -5.58
N LYS A 57 -14.47 21.93 -6.28
CA LYS A 57 -14.68 21.45 -7.66
C LYS A 57 -14.07 22.41 -8.67
N ASP A 58 -13.93 21.96 -9.91
CA ASP A 58 -13.31 22.76 -10.98
C ASP A 58 -14.04 24.09 -11.22
N GLU A 59 -15.37 24.10 -11.18
CA GLU A 59 -16.15 25.33 -11.33
C GLU A 59 -15.90 26.31 -10.18
N GLU A 60 -15.73 25.79 -8.96
CA GLU A 60 -15.46 26.57 -7.76
C GLU A 60 -14.04 27.13 -7.77
N ARG A 61 -13.05 26.33 -8.21
CA ARG A 61 -11.66 26.79 -8.42
C ARG A 61 -11.61 27.93 -9.41
N GLN A 62 -12.32 27.81 -10.54
CA GLN A 62 -12.40 28.89 -11.53
C GLN A 62 -13.07 30.14 -10.94
N TYR A 63 -14.16 29.98 -10.17
CA TYR A 63 -14.81 31.10 -9.48
C TYR A 63 -13.86 31.81 -8.50
N TRP A 64 -13.09 31.06 -7.72
CA TRP A 64 -12.09 31.65 -6.82
C TRP A 64 -11.02 32.45 -7.56
N PHE A 65 -10.52 31.98 -8.71
CA PHE A 65 -9.57 32.74 -9.52
C PHE A 65 -10.14 34.07 -10.04
N HIS A 66 -11.44 34.15 -10.31
CA HIS A 66 -12.09 35.41 -10.70
C HIS A 66 -12.31 36.38 -9.54
N ILE A 67 -12.54 35.87 -8.33
CA ILE A 67 -12.85 36.69 -7.15
C ILE A 67 -11.58 37.16 -6.43
N LEU A 68 -10.48 36.40 -6.50
CA LEU A 68 -9.19 36.74 -5.88
C LEU A 68 -8.69 38.17 -6.14
N PRO A 69 -8.77 38.73 -7.37
CA PRO A 69 -8.38 40.11 -7.62
C PRO A 69 -9.23 41.18 -6.91
N ILE A 70 -10.45 40.83 -6.52
CA ILE A 70 -11.44 41.75 -5.91
C ILE A 70 -11.40 41.67 -4.38
N MET A 71 -10.87 40.57 -3.83
CA MET A 71 -10.74 40.38 -2.38
C MET A 71 -9.67 41.30 -1.76
N THR A 72 -9.88 41.66 -0.49
CA THR A 72 -8.86 42.38 0.29
C THR A 72 -7.76 41.43 0.73
N ASP A 73 -6.57 41.96 1.01
CA ASP A 73 -5.43 41.14 1.45
C ASP A 73 -5.72 40.36 2.74
N GLU A 74 -6.57 40.89 3.63
CA GLU A 74 -7.01 40.18 4.85
C GLU A 74 -7.89 38.96 4.52
N GLN A 75 -8.81 39.10 3.55
CA GLN A 75 -9.66 37.99 3.11
C GLN A 75 -8.84 36.91 2.42
N VAL A 76 -7.87 37.30 1.59
CA VAL A 76 -6.93 36.36 0.96
C VAL A 76 -6.08 35.66 2.03
N GLY A 77 -5.65 36.38 3.07
CA GLY A 77 -4.92 35.80 4.20
C GLY A 77 -5.73 34.71 4.93
N LYS A 78 -7.01 34.96 5.20
CA LYS A 78 -7.91 33.95 5.81
C LYS A 78 -8.12 32.74 4.91
N LEU A 79 -8.33 32.96 3.61
CA LEU A 79 -8.46 31.86 2.65
C LEU A 79 -7.19 31.01 2.62
N ARG A 80 -6.02 31.65 2.59
CA ARG A 80 -4.74 30.95 2.64
C ARG A 80 -4.60 30.13 3.92
N GLU A 81 -4.90 30.70 5.08
CA GLU A 81 -4.84 29.99 6.36
C GLU A 81 -5.75 28.75 6.38
N ILE A 82 -6.97 28.87 5.84
CA ILE A 82 -7.91 27.73 5.74
C ILE A 82 -7.31 26.63 4.85
N LEU A 83 -6.78 26.98 3.69
CA LEU A 83 -6.20 26.01 2.74
C LEU A 83 -4.91 25.37 3.28
N ASP A 84 -4.08 26.15 3.97
CA ASP A 84 -2.85 25.65 4.62
C ASP A 84 -3.21 24.68 5.76
N ASN A 85 -4.22 25.02 6.58
CA ASN A 85 -4.69 24.15 7.66
C ASN A 85 -5.32 22.86 7.11
N GLU A 86 -6.14 22.94 6.05
CA GLU A 86 -6.70 21.78 5.38
C GLU A 86 -5.59 20.83 4.91
N GLN A 87 -4.57 21.35 4.23
CA GLN A 87 -3.45 20.55 3.75
C GLN A 87 -2.68 19.88 4.89
N GLN A 88 -2.44 20.61 5.99
CA GLN A 88 -1.74 20.05 7.15
C GLN A 88 -2.55 18.95 7.83
N GLU A 89 -3.86 19.14 7.94
CA GLU A 89 -4.76 18.17 8.56
C GLU A 89 -4.88 16.90 7.72
N LEU A 90 -5.01 17.03 6.40
CA LEU A 90 -4.99 15.87 5.48
C LEU A 90 -3.66 15.12 5.60
N ALA A 91 -2.53 15.82 5.58
CA ALA A 91 -1.21 15.20 5.72
C ALA A 91 -1.00 14.55 7.10
N ARG A 92 -1.64 15.07 8.15
CA ARG A 92 -1.63 14.46 9.48
C ARG A 92 -2.42 13.16 9.48
N ILE A 93 -3.62 13.19 8.94
CA ILE A 93 -4.51 12.02 8.84
C ILE A 93 -3.85 10.92 8.00
N ASP A 94 -3.22 11.26 6.87
CA ASP A 94 -2.50 10.29 6.03
C ASP A 94 -1.38 9.58 6.79
N ARG A 95 -0.61 10.32 7.60
CA ARG A 95 0.44 9.73 8.46
C ARG A 95 -0.14 8.83 9.54
N GLU A 96 -1.22 9.27 10.19
CA GLU A 96 -1.90 8.45 11.21
C GLU A 96 -2.38 7.13 10.60
N TYR A 97 -2.94 7.14 9.38
CA TYR A 97 -3.32 5.93 8.67
C TYR A 97 -2.14 5.06 8.24
N GLU A 98 -1.05 5.65 7.75
CA GLU A 98 0.17 4.92 7.40
C GLU A 98 0.77 4.20 8.62
N ASP A 99 0.83 4.88 9.77
CA ASP A 99 1.29 4.32 11.03
C ASP A 99 0.39 3.17 11.51
N GLU A 100 -0.93 3.32 11.41
CA GLU A 100 -1.89 2.26 11.74
C GLU A 100 -1.72 1.02 10.86
N ILE A 101 -1.56 1.20 9.55
CA ILE A 101 -1.32 0.11 8.60
C ILE A 101 -0.01 -0.62 8.95
N ASN A 102 1.06 0.13 9.20
CA ASN A 102 2.36 -0.45 9.55
C ASN A 102 2.28 -1.27 10.84
N LYS A 103 1.60 -0.74 11.86
CA LYS A 103 1.39 -1.44 13.14
C LYS A 103 0.60 -2.74 12.97
N ILE A 104 -0.43 -2.73 12.12
CA ILE A 104 -1.24 -3.92 11.82
C ILE A 104 -0.38 -4.97 11.10
N ASN A 105 0.40 -4.55 10.09
CA ASN A 105 1.29 -5.44 9.36
C ASN A 105 2.35 -6.06 10.27
N ASP A 106 2.99 -5.28 11.13
CA ASP A 106 4.00 -5.76 12.08
C ASP A 106 3.42 -6.77 13.06
N LYS A 107 2.20 -6.50 13.56
CA LYS A 107 1.49 -7.42 14.44
C LYS A 107 1.21 -8.75 13.74
N HIS A 108 0.63 -8.71 12.54
CA HIS A 108 0.34 -9.93 11.79
C HIS A 108 1.60 -10.70 11.42
N MET A 109 2.67 -10.02 11.03
CA MET A 109 3.97 -10.66 10.75
C MET A 109 4.55 -11.35 11.97
N THR A 110 4.43 -10.73 13.14
CA THR A 110 4.91 -11.30 14.41
C THR A 110 4.08 -12.51 14.84
N GLU A 111 2.76 -12.39 14.78
CA GLU A 111 1.83 -13.48 15.10
C GLU A 111 2.03 -14.68 14.17
N TRP A 112 2.20 -14.43 12.87
CA TRP A 112 2.44 -15.49 11.89
C TRP A 112 3.78 -16.19 12.12
N LYS A 113 4.86 -15.44 12.37
CA LYS A 113 6.17 -16.02 12.75
C LYS A 113 6.09 -16.85 14.03
N ALA A 114 5.34 -16.39 15.02
CA ALA A 114 5.14 -17.13 16.27
C ALA A 114 4.35 -18.43 16.04
N PHE A 115 3.33 -18.38 15.18
CA PHE A 115 2.58 -19.56 14.77
C PHE A 115 3.46 -20.57 14.04
N GLU A 116 4.22 -20.15 13.03
CA GLU A 116 5.17 -21.02 12.31
C GLU A 116 6.21 -21.65 13.24
N ALA A 117 6.75 -20.86 14.19
CA ALA A 117 7.71 -21.37 15.16
C ALA A 117 7.10 -22.42 16.08
N LYS A 118 5.85 -22.23 16.49
CA LYS A 118 5.10 -23.20 17.30
C LYS A 118 4.85 -24.48 16.51
N GLU A 119 4.38 -24.39 15.26
CA GLU A 119 4.13 -25.54 14.40
C GLU A 119 5.41 -26.35 14.14
N LYS A 120 6.53 -25.66 13.85
CA LYS A 120 7.85 -26.31 13.70
C LYS A 120 8.27 -27.04 14.97
N ARG A 121 8.06 -26.44 16.13
CA ARG A 121 8.40 -27.07 17.42
C ARG A 121 7.55 -28.30 17.71
N GLU A 122 6.25 -28.24 17.46
CA GLU A 122 5.35 -29.39 17.64
C GLU A 122 5.72 -30.52 16.70
N LYS A 123 6.09 -30.22 15.45
CA LYS A 123 6.55 -31.21 14.48
C LYS A 123 7.85 -31.89 14.93
N LEU A 124 8.84 -31.12 15.39
CA LEU A 124 10.10 -31.67 15.89
C LEU A 124 9.87 -32.59 17.10
N LEU A 125 9.03 -32.17 18.05
CA LEU A 125 8.71 -32.98 19.23
C LEU A 125 8.02 -34.30 18.85
N ALA A 126 7.12 -34.26 17.86
CA ALA A 126 6.45 -35.46 17.35
C ALA A 126 7.42 -36.39 16.62
N GLU A 127 8.35 -35.84 15.83
CA GLU A 127 9.40 -36.60 15.16
C GLU A 127 10.38 -37.25 16.16
N GLU A 128 10.81 -36.52 17.20
CA GLU A 128 11.66 -37.05 18.27
C GLU A 128 10.97 -38.18 19.04
N SER A 129 9.71 -38.00 19.45
CA SER A 129 8.97 -39.05 20.15
C SER A 129 8.73 -40.29 19.28
N HIS A 130 8.52 -40.11 17.98
CA HIS A 130 8.39 -41.23 17.05
C HIS A 130 9.73 -41.96 16.86
N ALA A 131 10.83 -41.23 16.74
CA ALA A 131 12.17 -41.81 16.63
C ALA A 131 12.54 -42.60 17.89
N GLU A 132 12.31 -42.05 19.08
CA GLU A 132 12.58 -42.71 20.36
C GLU A 132 11.76 -44.01 20.52
N ALA A 133 10.48 -43.99 20.13
CA ALA A 133 9.64 -45.19 20.15
C ALA A 133 10.10 -46.26 19.15
N ALA A 134 10.57 -45.85 17.96
CA ALA A 134 11.11 -46.76 16.95
C ALA A 134 12.43 -47.38 17.41
N GLU A 135 13.36 -46.58 17.96
CA GLU A 135 14.62 -47.06 18.53
C GLU A 135 14.40 -48.03 19.69
N ALA A 136 13.49 -47.72 20.62
CA ALA A 136 13.16 -48.64 21.72
C ALA A 136 12.62 -49.98 21.22
N SER A 137 11.77 -49.98 20.18
CA SER A 137 11.26 -51.21 19.56
C SER A 137 12.37 -52.01 18.87
N GLU A 138 13.30 -51.34 18.17
CA GLU A 138 14.44 -52.01 17.53
C GLU A 138 15.40 -52.59 18.58
N GLU A 139 15.66 -51.87 19.68
CA GLU A 139 16.48 -52.35 20.79
C GLU A 139 15.88 -53.63 21.42
N GLU A 140 14.57 -53.65 21.69
CA GLU A 140 13.89 -54.84 22.21
C GLU A 140 14.01 -56.04 21.25
N GLU A 141 13.90 -55.81 19.94
CA GLU A 141 14.08 -56.86 18.94
C GLU A 141 15.51 -57.41 18.91
N ILE A 142 16.50 -56.53 18.99
CA ILE A 142 17.93 -56.91 19.01
C ILE A 142 18.23 -57.70 20.29
N LEU A 143 17.71 -57.27 21.44
CA LEU A 143 17.87 -57.98 22.72
C LEU A 143 17.29 -59.39 22.67
N LYS A 144 16.08 -59.57 22.11
CA LYS A 144 15.50 -60.90 21.91
C LYS A 144 16.38 -61.80 21.05
N LYS A 145 16.91 -61.28 19.95
CA LYS A 145 17.79 -62.04 19.04
C LYS A 145 19.11 -62.46 19.70
N LEU A 146 19.62 -61.68 20.66
CA LEU A 146 20.88 -61.97 21.36
C LEU A 146 20.71 -62.91 22.57
N GLY A 147 19.56 -62.89 23.24
CA GLY A 147 19.28 -63.77 24.39
C GLY A 147 18.96 -65.22 24.05
N ASP A 148 18.62 -65.51 22.78
CA ASP A 148 18.33 -66.85 22.26
C ASP A 148 19.56 -67.56 21.65
N ALA A 149 20.77 -67.03 21.85
CA ALA A 149 22.06 -67.61 21.41
C ALA A 149 22.93 -68.06 22.60
#